data_AF-A0A6J7Q216-F1
#
_entry.id   AF-A0A6J7Q216-F1
#
_cell.length_a   1.000
_cell.length_b   1.000
_cell.length_c   1.000
_cell.angle_alpha   90.00
_cell.angle_beta   90.00
_cell.angle_gamma   90.00
#
_symmetry.space_group_name_H-M   'P 1'
#
loop_
_entity.id
_entity.type
_entity.pdbx_description
1 polymer ?
#
loop_
_entity_poly.entity_id
_entity_poly.type
_entity_poly.pdbx_seq_one_letter_code
_entity_poly.pdbx_strand_id
1 'polypeptide(L)'
;MVTLFEVARLRVLARAAGLTDIVAAGSQIRLHPVELPESRQLRLVRLHPGTLVKPATRTILVPRPSTARVGGTPLVDRELLSWVRELVENVLLDRAPQPSLQGET
;
A
#
# COMPACT_ATOMS: atom_id res chain seq x y z
N MET A 1 -1.22 -10.33 17.08
CA MET A 1 -2.08 -11.23 16.28
C MET A 1 -2.91 -10.39 15.32
N VAL A 2 -2.77 -10.62 14.02
CA VAL A 2 -3.61 -9.98 13.01
C VAL A 2 -5.03 -10.55 13.10
N THR A 3 -6.05 -9.71 13.05
CA THR A 3 -7.44 -10.16 13.07
C THR A 3 -7.91 -10.35 11.62
N LEU A 4 -8.71 -11.39 11.37
CA LEU A 4 -9.39 -11.59 10.07
C LEU A 4 -10.21 -10.36 9.68
N PHE A 5 -10.66 -9.59 10.67
CA PHE A 5 -11.36 -8.34 10.50
C PHE A 5 -10.54 -7.28 9.76
N GLU A 6 -9.25 -7.08 10.09
CA GLU A 6 -8.40 -6.12 9.39
C GLU A 6 -8.18 -6.52 7.93
N VAL A 7 -7.98 -7.80 7.68
CA VAL A 7 -7.86 -8.35 6.32
C VAL A 7 -9.16 -8.15 5.54
N ALA A 8 -10.30 -8.43 6.15
CA ALA A 8 -11.61 -8.21 5.52
C ALA A 8 -11.84 -6.74 5.16
N ARG A 9 -11.51 -5.82 6.08
CA ARG A 9 -11.61 -4.37 5.84
C ARG A 9 -10.68 -3.93 4.71
N LEU A 10 -9.45 -4.46 4.63
CA LEU A 10 -8.54 -4.19 3.52
C LEU A 10 -9.09 -4.72 2.19
N ARG A 11 -9.69 -5.91 2.17
CA ARG A 11 -10.31 -6.48 0.95
C ARG A 11 -11.45 -5.61 0.43
N VAL A 12 -12.29 -5.07 1.31
CA VAL A 12 -13.38 -4.16 0.92
C VAL A 12 -12.80 -2.86 0.35
N LEU A 13 -11.79 -2.29 0.99
CA LEU A 13 -11.12 -1.08 0.52
C LEU A 13 -10.46 -1.29 -0.86
N ALA A 14 -9.76 -2.40 -1.04
CA ALA A 14 -9.12 -2.77 -2.30
C ALA A 14 -10.15 -2.83 -3.44
N ARG A 15 -11.29 -3.48 -3.21
CA ARG A 15 -12.39 -3.54 -4.18
C ARG A 15 -12.98 -2.17 -4.50
N ALA A 16 -13.18 -1.33 -3.49
CA ALA A 16 -13.68 0.04 -3.68
C ALA A 16 -12.70 0.89 -4.51
N ALA A 17 -11.39 0.62 -4.38
CA ALA A 17 -10.34 1.24 -5.16
C ALA A 17 -10.10 0.60 -6.55
N GLY A 18 -10.90 -0.40 -6.94
CA GLY A 18 -10.76 -1.12 -8.22
C GLY A 18 -9.63 -2.15 -8.27
N LEU A 19 -8.96 -2.41 -7.15
CA LEU A 19 -7.93 -3.45 -7.05
C LEU A 19 -8.57 -4.83 -6.94
N THR A 20 -8.00 -5.79 -7.64
CA THR A 20 -8.39 -7.21 -7.57
C THR A 20 -7.41 -8.02 -6.73
N ASP A 21 -6.13 -7.67 -6.79
CA ASP A 21 -5.02 -8.42 -6.20
C ASP A 21 -4.01 -7.47 -5.53
N ILE A 22 -3.67 -7.80 -4.28
CA ILE A 22 -2.61 -7.15 -3.50
C ILE A 22 -1.70 -8.27 -2.99
N VAL A 23 -0.47 -8.32 -3.49
CA VAL A 23 0.46 -9.42 -3.20
C VAL A 23 1.79 -8.89 -2.72
N ALA A 24 2.31 -9.46 -1.63
CA ALA A 24 3.69 -9.25 -1.23
C ALA A 24 4.63 -10.09 -2.12
N ALA A 25 5.42 -9.42 -2.95
CA ALA A 25 6.41 -10.00 -3.84
C ALA A 25 7.82 -9.67 -3.32
N GLY A 26 8.31 -10.49 -2.38
CA GLY A 26 9.60 -10.28 -1.72
C GLY A 26 9.64 -8.96 -0.95
N SER A 27 10.49 -8.02 -1.40
CA SER A 27 10.62 -6.67 -0.82
C SER A 27 9.66 -5.64 -1.40
N GLN A 28 8.77 -6.04 -2.32
CA GLN A 28 7.79 -5.15 -2.95
C GLN A 28 6.36 -5.62 -2.71
N ILE A 29 5.41 -4.70 -2.76
CA ILE A 29 3.98 -4.96 -2.77
C ILE A 29 3.46 -4.68 -4.18
N ARG A 30 2.87 -5.70 -4.79
CA ARG A 30 2.28 -5.65 -6.11
C ARG A 30 0.79 -5.31 -5.99
N LEU A 31 0.37 -4.30 -6.74
CA LEU A 31 -1.02 -3.87 -6.86
C LEU A 31 -1.51 -4.12 -8.29
N HIS A 32 -2.64 -4.80 -8.44
CA HIS A 32 -3.23 -5.10 -9.74
C HIS A 32 -4.77 -5.27 -9.68
N PRO A 33 -5.51 -4.91 -10.75
CA PRO A 33 -5.14 -3.94 -11.78
C PRO A 33 -5.13 -2.52 -11.20
N VAL A 34 -4.22 -1.67 -11.68
CA VAL A 34 -4.16 -0.26 -11.28
C VAL A 34 -4.24 0.63 -12.51
N GLU A 35 -5.25 1.51 -12.51
CA GLU A 35 -5.44 2.56 -13.51
C GLU A 35 -5.41 3.90 -12.80
N LEU A 36 -4.22 4.51 -12.75
CA LEU A 36 -4.00 5.80 -12.12
C LEU A 36 -3.59 6.83 -13.17
N PRO A 37 -4.07 8.09 -13.06
CA PRO A 37 -3.51 9.20 -13.81
C PRO A 37 -2.00 9.33 -13.56
N GLU A 38 -1.27 9.78 -14.58
CA GLU A 38 0.19 9.93 -14.52
C GLU A 38 0.65 10.83 -13.36
N SER A 39 -0.11 11.87 -13.02
CA SER A 39 0.16 12.75 -11.87
C SER A 39 0.19 11.99 -10.53
N ARG A 40 -0.69 11.01 -10.35
CA ARG A 40 -0.72 10.16 -9.14
C ARG A 40 0.40 9.14 -9.14
N GLN A 41 0.76 8.60 -10.31
CA GLN A 41 1.91 7.72 -10.45
C GLN A 41 3.21 8.45 -10.07
N LEU A 42 3.39 9.69 -10.54
CA LEU A 42 4.54 10.53 -10.17
C LEU A 42 4.56 10.86 -8.68
N ARG A 43 3.41 11.19 -8.08
CA ARG A 43 3.30 11.40 -6.63
C ARG A 43 3.73 10.15 -5.86
N LEU A 44 3.28 8.97 -6.30
CA LEU A 44 3.65 7.70 -5.70
C LEU A 44 5.15 7.42 -5.78
N VAL A 45 5.78 7.63 -6.95
CA VAL A 45 7.23 7.45 -7.13
C VAL A 45 8.03 8.43 -6.25
N ARG A 46 7.53 9.65 -6.03
CA ARG A 46 8.16 10.64 -5.14
C ARG A 46 8.05 10.25 -3.66
N LEU A 47 6.91 9.73 -3.23
CA LEU A 47 6.67 9.31 -1.84
C LEU A 47 7.38 7.98 -1.51
N HIS A 48 7.43 7.06 -2.48
CA HIS A 48 8.01 5.73 -2.35
C HIS A 48 9.08 5.50 -3.42
N PRO A 49 10.31 6.01 -3.21
CA PRO A 49 11.40 5.82 -4.17
C PRO A 49 11.70 4.33 -4.34
N GLY A 50 11.81 3.87 -5.59
CA GLY A 50 11.90 2.45 -5.94
C GLY A 50 10.58 1.82 -6.38
N THR A 51 9.51 2.62 -6.48
CA THR A 51 8.25 2.18 -7.11
C THR A 51 8.46 1.93 -8.60
N LEU A 52 7.99 0.78 -9.09
CA LEU A 52 7.98 0.44 -10.51
C LEU A 52 6.53 0.43 -11.02
N VAL A 53 6.24 1.26 -12.02
CA VAL A 53 4.94 1.27 -12.69
C VAL A 53 5.06 0.54 -14.01
N LYS A 54 4.24 -0.49 -14.20
CA LYS A 54 4.17 -1.29 -15.42
C LYS A 54 2.81 -1.08 -16.08
N PRO A 55 2.65 -0.04 -16.93
CA PRO A 55 1.36 0.28 -17.54
C PRO A 55 0.86 -0.85 -18.45
N ALA A 56 1.76 -1.54 -19.16
CA ALA A 56 1.43 -2.66 -20.04
C ALA A 56 0.71 -3.81 -19.31
N THR A 57 1.04 -4.08 -18.05
CA THR A 57 0.38 -5.10 -17.23
C THR A 57 -0.56 -4.51 -16.17
N ARG A 58 -0.84 -3.20 -16.24
CA ARG A 58 -1.65 -2.46 -15.24
C ARG A 58 -1.23 -2.80 -13.81
N THR A 59 0.07 -2.84 -13.57
CA THR A 59 0.65 -3.31 -12.31
C THR A 59 1.55 -2.23 -11.73
N ILE A 60 1.47 -2.02 -10.43
CA ILE A 60 2.42 -1.19 -9.69
C ILE A 60 3.11 -2.04 -8.64
N LEU A 61 4.43 -1.91 -8.55
CA LEU A 61 5.25 -2.52 -7.51
C LEU A 61 5.77 -1.40 -6.61
N VAL A 62 5.32 -1.36 -5.36
CA VAL A 62 5.74 -0.37 -4.37
C VAL A 62 6.70 -1.04 -3.40
N PRO A 63 7.87 -0.47 -3.08
CA PRO A 63 8.76 -1.03 -2.07
C PRO A 63 8.05 -1.11 -0.73
N ARG A 64 8.15 -2.28 -0.09
CA ARG A 64 7.59 -2.51 1.24
C ARG A 64 8.35 -1.63 2.26
N PRO A 65 7.65 -0.95 3.18
CA PRO A 65 8.31 -0.18 4.21
C PRO A 65 9.04 -1.13 5.16
N SER A 66 10.17 -0.65 5.65
CA SER A 66 10.95 -1.29 6.70
C SER A 66 11.08 -0.33 7.87
N THR A 67 11.29 -0.88 9.07
CA THR A 67 11.44 -0.08 10.30
C THR A 67 12.65 0.86 10.26
N ALA A 68 13.61 0.64 9.36
CA ALA A 68 14.72 1.54 9.06
C ALA A 68 15.07 1.51 7.56
N ARG A 69 15.58 2.63 7.05
CA ARG A 69 15.98 2.81 5.63
C ARG A 69 17.13 1.90 5.20
N VAL A 70 17.99 1.46 6.13
CA VAL A 70 19.06 0.48 5.92
C VAL A 70 19.04 -0.52 7.07
N GLY A 71 19.00 -1.82 6.77
CA GLY A 71 19.04 -2.89 7.79
C GLY A 71 17.78 -3.05 8.64
N GLY A 72 16.68 -2.38 8.32
CA GLY A 72 15.42 -2.48 9.06
C GLY A 72 14.66 -3.77 8.79
N THR A 73 13.96 -4.27 9.80
CA THR A 73 13.02 -5.38 9.67
C THR A 73 11.82 -4.93 8.82
N PRO A 74 11.43 -5.69 7.79
CA PRO A 74 10.24 -5.35 7.00
C PRO A 74 8.99 -5.39 7.89
N LEU A 75 8.11 -4.38 7.78
CA LEU A 75 6.87 -4.31 8.57
C LEU A 75 6.05 -5.57 8.38
N VAL A 76 5.62 -6.27 9.43
CA VAL A 76 4.82 -7.51 9.37
C VAL A 76 3.43 -7.32 9.99
N ASP A 77 2.56 -8.31 9.80
CA ASP A 77 1.25 -8.42 10.45
C ASP A 77 0.38 -7.16 10.35
N ARG A 78 0.09 -6.53 11.49
CA ARG A 78 -0.81 -5.38 11.60
C ARG A 78 -0.18 -4.13 10.98
N GLU A 79 1.10 -3.90 11.22
CA GLU A 79 1.78 -2.70 10.72
C GLU A 79 1.81 -2.71 9.18
N LEU A 80 2.05 -3.89 8.58
CA LEU A 80 1.97 -4.05 7.14
C LEU A 80 0.57 -3.75 6.61
N LEU A 81 -0.47 -4.31 7.24
CA LEU A 81 -1.85 -4.06 6.82
C LEU A 81 -2.25 -2.59 6.94
N SER A 82 -1.85 -1.92 8.03
CA SER A 82 -2.08 -0.49 8.21
C SER A 82 -1.39 0.32 7.13
N TRP A 83 -0.13 0.01 6.83
CA TRP A 83 0.59 0.69 5.75
C TRP A 83 -0.03 0.45 4.37
N VAL A 84 -0.44 -0.79 4.05
CA VAL A 84 -1.11 -1.08 2.77
C VAL A 84 -2.44 -0.34 2.68
N ARG A 85 -3.21 -0.27 3.78
CA ARG A 85 -4.43 0.55 3.86
C ARG A 85 -4.13 2.01 3.51
N GLU A 86 -3.17 2.61 4.21
CA GLU A 86 -2.78 4.01 3.98
C GLU A 86 -2.32 4.24 2.55
N LEU A 87 -1.55 3.31 1.97
CA LEU A 87 -1.12 3.37 0.58
C LEU A 87 -2.33 3.39 -0.37
N VAL A 88 -3.29 2.48 -0.19
CA VAL A 88 -4.49 2.41 -1.02
C VAL A 88 -5.33 3.68 -0.88
N GLU A 89 -5.53 4.19 0.35
CA GLU A 89 -6.28 5.41 0.60
C GLU A 89 -5.63 6.65 -0.02
N ASN A 90 -4.33 6.85 0.18
CA ASN A 90 -3.61 8.04 -0.30
C ASN A 90 -3.41 8.04 -1.82
N VAL A 91 -3.26 6.86 -2.44
CA VAL A 91 -2.88 6.75 -3.85
C VAL A 91 -4.09 6.57 -4.75
N LEU A 92 -5.02 5.69 -4.36
CA LEU A 92 -6.16 5.33 -5.21
C LEU A 92 -7.40 6.15 -4.88
N LEU A 93 -7.65 6.41 -3.59
CA LEU A 93 -8.82 7.16 -3.15
C LEU A 93 -8.56 8.64 -2.95
N ASP A 94 -7.29 9.09 -3.00
CA ASP A 94 -6.86 10.46 -2.71
C ASP A 94 -7.43 10.99 -1.38
N ARG A 95 -7.67 10.07 -0.45
CA ARG A 95 -8.21 10.37 0.87
C ARG A 95 -7.06 10.88 1.72
N ALA A 96 -7.25 12.00 2.41
CA ALA A 96 -6.29 12.46 3.42
C ALA A 96 -6.02 11.32 4.42
N PRO A 97 -4.76 11.13 4.87
CA PRO A 97 -4.42 10.05 5.78
C PRO A 97 -5.35 10.11 7.00
N GLN A 98 -6.08 9.03 7.24
CA GLN A 98 -6.86 8.92 8.47
C GLN A 98 -5.86 9.01 9.63
N PRO A 99 -6.06 9.91 10.62
CA PRO A 99 -5.16 9.98 11.76
C PRO A 99 -5.17 8.60 12.43
N SER A 100 -3.99 7.97 12.46
CA SER A 100 -3.75 6.75 13.22
C SER A 100 -4.03 7.08 14.68
N LEU A 101 -5.17 6.64 15.19
CA LEU A 101 -5.42 6.54 16.63
C LEU A 101 -4.49 5.46 17.18
N GLN A 102 -3.21 5.82 17.32
CA GLN A 102 -2.19 5.04 17.99
C GLN A 102 -1.46 5.99 18.94
N GLY A 103 -2.22 6.42 19.95
CA GLY A 103 -1.77 7.24 21.06
C GLY A 103 -2.56 6.84 22.30
N GLU A 104 -2.50 5.57 22.68
CA GLU A 104 -2.95 5.12 23.99
C GLU A 104 -1.87 4.20 24.56
N THR A 105 -1.07 4.88 25.40
CA THR A 105 -0.22 4.50 26.54
C THR A 105 0.26 3.05 26.68
#